data_AF-A0A194AFZ6-F1
#
_entry.id   AF-A0A194AFZ6-F1
#
_cell.length_a   1.000
_cell.length_b   1.000
_cell.length_c   1.000
_cell.angle_alpha   90.00
_cell.angle_beta   90.00
_cell.angle_gamma   90.00
#
_symmetry.space_group_name_H-M   'P 1'
#
loop_
_entity.id
_entity.type
_entity.pdbx_description
1 polymer ?
#
loop_
_entity_poly.entity_id
_entity_poly.type
_entity_poly.pdbx_seq_one_letter_code
_entity_poly.pdbx_strand_id
1 'polypeptide(L)'
;MNSERAKYLGRKAELETDVKRMEIRATGMIETIRSNLDPTADLKDLDIEAVAVTAVELSDLHLKYLADLKRLAKVKDILGE
;
A
#
# COMPACT_ATOMS: atom_id res chain seq x y z
N MET A 1 -32.64 -8.61 8.01
CA MET A 1 -31.18 -8.38 7.84
C MET A 1 -30.92 -6.91 8.15
N ASN A 2 -30.05 -6.59 9.12
CA ASN A 2 -29.88 -5.21 9.58
C ASN A 2 -29.16 -4.39 8.49
N SER A 3 -29.83 -3.39 7.90
CA SER A 3 -29.33 -2.57 6.78
C SER A 3 -27.95 -1.96 7.08
N GLU A 4 -27.72 -1.62 8.34
CA GLU A 4 -26.46 -1.04 8.81
C GLU A 4 -25.30 -2.05 8.77
N ARG A 5 -25.55 -3.31 9.14
CA ARG A 5 -24.54 -4.38 9.01
C ARG A 5 -24.16 -4.62 7.55
N ALA A 6 -25.12 -4.59 6.64
CA ALA A 6 -24.86 -4.74 5.20
C ALA A 6 -23.98 -3.60 4.66
N LYS A 7 -24.19 -2.36 5.12
CA LYS A 7 -23.34 -1.20 4.77
C LYS A 7 -21.90 -1.40 5.24
N TYR A 8 -21.68 -1.84 6.47
CA TYR A 8 -20.31 -2.08 6.98
C TYR A 8 -19.62 -3.25 6.28
N LEU A 9 -20.35 -4.30 5.91
CA LEU A 9 -19.81 -5.40 5.10
C LEU A 9 -19.36 -4.93 3.71
N GLY A 10 -20.15 -4.08 3.04
CA GLY A 10 -19.75 -3.47 1.77
C GLY A 10 -18.48 -2.62 1.93
N ARG A 11 -18.46 -1.76 2.97
CA ARG A 11 -17.30 -0.90 3.27
C ARG A 11 -16.05 -1.70 3.59
N LYS A 12 -16.18 -2.82 4.30
CA LYS A 12 -15.09 -3.76 4.57
C LYS A 12 -14.50 -4.30 3.28
N ALA A 13 -15.34 -4.79 2.36
CA ALA A 13 -14.88 -5.35 1.09
C ALA A 13 -14.15 -4.32 0.20
N GLU A 14 -14.63 -3.07 0.18
CA GLU A 14 -13.94 -1.96 -0.49
C GLU A 14 -12.53 -1.74 0.11
N LEU A 15 -12.46 -1.58 1.43
CA LEU A 15 -11.19 -1.35 2.13
C LEU A 15 -10.21 -2.52 1.98
N GLU A 16 -10.68 -3.76 2.04
CA GLU A 16 -9.84 -4.95 1.81
C GLU A 16 -9.26 -4.95 0.39
N THR A 17 -10.06 -4.58 -0.60
CA THR A 17 -9.62 -4.47 -2.00
C THR A 17 -8.58 -3.36 -2.17
N ASP A 18 -8.82 -2.19 -1.56
CA ASP A 18 -7.90 -1.05 -1.63
C ASP A 18 -6.57 -1.35 -0.93
N VAL A 19 -6.60 -1.94 0.26
CA VAL A 19 -5.40 -2.40 1.00
C VAL A 19 -4.61 -3.39 0.14
N LYS A 20 -5.26 -4.40 -0.45
CA LYS A 20 -4.62 -5.39 -1.34
C LYS A 20 -3.96 -4.71 -2.56
N ARG A 21 -4.65 -3.75 -3.17
CA ARG A 21 -4.12 -3.00 -4.33
C ARG A 21 -2.89 -2.19 -3.96
N MET A 22 -2.93 -1.50 -2.81
CA MET A 22 -1.79 -0.72 -2.33
C MET A 22 -0.60 -1.60 -1.98
N GLU A 23 -0.83 -2.77 -1.38
CA GLU A 23 0.22 -3.76 -1.09
C GLU A 23 0.93 -4.23 -2.37
N ILE A 24 0.17 -4.61 -3.39
CA ILE A 24 0.74 -5.03 -4.70
C ILE A 24 1.58 -3.90 -5.31
N ARG A 25 1.04 -2.67 -5.30
CA ARG A 25 1.76 -1.52 -5.85
C ARG A 25 3.05 -1.22 -5.06
N ALA A 26 3.00 -1.27 -3.73
CA ALA A 26 4.15 -1.05 -2.88
C ALA A 26 5.25 -2.09 -3.15
N THR A 27 4.89 -3.36 -3.31
CA THR A 27 5.84 -4.43 -3.68
C THR A 27 6.52 -4.14 -5.01
N GLY A 28 5.76 -3.76 -6.05
CA GLY A 28 6.34 -3.42 -7.36
C GLY A 28 7.28 -2.21 -7.32
N MET A 29 6.98 -1.21 -6.49
CA MET A 29 7.88 -0.05 -6.27
C MET A 29 9.16 -0.45 -5.54
N ILE A 30 9.07 -1.32 -4.53
CA ILE A 30 10.25 -1.87 -3.84
C ILE A 30 11.14 -2.65 -4.81
N GLU A 31 10.55 -3.48 -5.67
CA GLU A 31 11.29 -4.22 -6.70
C GLU A 31 11.97 -3.26 -7.67
N THR A 32 11.29 -2.22 -8.12
CA THR A 32 11.85 -1.20 -9.02
C THR A 32 13.04 -0.48 -8.38
N ILE A 33 12.91 -0.06 -7.11
CA ILE A 33 14.01 0.55 -6.36
C ILE A 33 15.20 -0.42 -6.29
N ARG A 34 14.96 -1.70 -5.97
CA ARG A 34 16.02 -2.70 -5.87
C ARG A 34 16.71 -2.96 -7.21
N SER A 35 15.95 -3.03 -8.30
CA SER A 35 16.49 -3.23 -9.65
C SER A 35 17.35 -2.06 -10.12
N ASN A 36 17.04 -0.83 -9.71
CA ASN A 36 17.84 0.36 -10.02
C ASN A 36 19.03 0.57 -9.07
N LEU A 37 19.14 -0.22 -8.00
CA LEU A 37 20.23 -0.18 -7.02
C LEU A 37 21.03 -1.49 -7.04
N ASP A 38 21.48 -1.92 -8.22
CA ASP A 38 22.34 -3.09 -8.33
C ASP A 38 23.66 -2.84 -7.55
N PRO A 39 23.97 -3.64 -6.52
CA PRO A 39 25.16 -3.45 -5.70
C PRO A 39 26.48 -3.72 -6.46
N THR A 40 26.41 -4.27 -7.68
CA THR A 40 27.55 -4.58 -8.53
C THR A 40 27.76 -3.55 -9.64
N ALA A 41 26.81 -2.64 -9.87
CA ALA A 41 26.93 -1.57 -10.85
C ALA A 41 27.87 -0.46 -10.36
N ASP A 42 28.54 0.20 -11.31
CA ASP A 42 29.30 1.41 -11.04
C ASP A 42 28.35 2.54 -10.59
N LEU A 43 28.76 3.34 -9.60
CA LEU A 43 27.91 4.40 -9.02
C LEU A 43 27.38 5.42 -10.06
N LYS A 44 28.16 5.68 -11.11
CA LYS A 44 27.79 6.59 -12.22
C LYS A 44 26.66 6.06 -13.10
N ASP A 45 26.42 4.75 -13.07
CA ASP A 45 25.45 4.06 -13.91
C ASP A 45 24.13 3.81 -13.14
N LEU A 46 24.08 4.16 -11.85
CA LEU A 46 22.88 4.08 -11.03
C LEU A 46 21.95 5.26 -11.31
N ASP A 47 20.68 4.96 -11.59
CA ASP A 47 19.62 5.97 -11.71
C ASP A 47 19.09 6.40 -10.34
N ILE A 48 19.90 7.17 -9.63
CA ILE A 48 19.60 7.64 -8.27
C ILE A 48 18.38 8.56 -8.25
N GLU A 49 18.13 9.31 -9.33
CA GLU A 49 16.97 10.20 -9.42
C GLU A 49 15.67 9.40 -9.49
N ALA A 50 15.59 8.39 -10.36
CA ALA A 50 14.43 7.52 -10.45
C ALA A 50 14.16 6.77 -9.13
N VAL A 51 15.23 6.31 -8.46
CA VAL A 51 15.14 5.69 -7.14
C VAL A 51 14.57 6.65 -6.10
N ALA A 52 15.07 7.89 -6.04
CA ALA A 52 14.62 8.88 -5.08
C ALA A 52 13.13 9.23 -5.28
N VAL A 53 12.71 9.45 -6.52
CA VAL A 53 11.29 9.70 -6.86
C VAL A 53 10.42 8.52 -6.42
N THR A 54 10.79 7.30 -6.81
CA THR A 54 10.03 6.09 -6.47
C THR A 54 9.95 5.87 -4.95
N ALA A 55 11.02 6.16 -4.21
CA ALA A 55 11.05 6.02 -2.76
C ALA A 55 10.12 7.03 -2.05
N VAL A 56 10.06 8.27 -2.52
CA VAL A 56 9.12 9.28 -2.00
C VAL A 56 7.68 8.85 -2.25
N GLU A 57 7.36 8.43 -3.48
CA GLU A 57 6.02 7.96 -3.81
C GLU A 57 5.61 6.71 -3.02
N LEU A 58 6.56 5.79 -2.79
CA LEU A 58 6.35 4.61 -1.94
C LEU A 58 6.03 5.01 -0.50
N SER A 59 6.74 6.01 0.05
CA SER A 59 6.46 6.53 1.40
C SER A 59 5.03 7.07 1.51
N ASP A 60 4.60 7.88 0.54
CA ASP A 60 3.24 8.42 0.50
C ASP A 60 2.17 7.34 0.35
N LEU A 61 2.44 6.33 -0.48
CA LEU A 61 1.57 5.16 -0.62
C LEU A 61 1.47 4.38 0.70
N HIS A 62 2.60 4.19 1.40
CA HIS A 62 2.65 3.46 2.65
C HIS A 62 1.85 4.17 3.75
N LEU A 63 1.91 5.50 3.83
CA LEU A 63 1.08 6.26 4.77
C LEU A 63 -0.42 6.06 4.52
N LYS A 64 -0.85 6.04 3.26
CA LYS A 64 -2.25 5.77 2.89
C LYS A 64 -2.65 4.33 3.23
N TYR A 65 -1.79 3.37 2.93
CA TYR A 65 -1.98 1.96 3.28
C TYR A 65 -2.19 1.76 4.78
N LEU A 66 -1.34 2.36 5.63
CA LEU A 66 -1.49 2.29 7.08
C LEU A 66 -2.78 2.95 7.57
N ALA A 67 -3.20 4.05 6.93
CA ALA A 67 -4.47 4.71 7.27
C ALA A 67 -5.67 3.81 6.94
N ASP A 68 -5.66 3.13 5.80
CA ASP A 68 -6.75 2.24 5.39
C ASP A 68 -6.76 0.93 6.18
N LEU A 69 -5.60 0.39 6.60
CA LEU A 69 -5.55 -0.70 7.57
C LEU A 69 -6.23 -0.33 8.89
N LYS A 70 -5.97 0.88 9.41
CA LYS A 70 -6.62 1.38 10.64
C LYS A 70 -8.13 1.54 10.44
N ARG A 71 -8.58 2.00 9.28
CA ARG A 71 -10.01 2.09 8.94
C ARG A 71 -10.65 0.71 8.86
N LEU A 72 -9.98 -0.24 8.22
CA LEU A 72 -10.45 -1.62 8.09
C LEU A 72 -10.60 -2.29 9.47
N ALA A 73 -9.61 -2.12 10.35
CA ALA A 73 -9.68 -2.62 11.73
C ALA A 73 -10.92 -2.09 12.46
N LYS A 74 -11.18 -0.77 12.40
CA LYS A 74 -12.39 -0.18 13.00
C LYS A 74 -13.69 -0.77 12.43
N VAL A 75 -13.74 -1.05 11.12
CA VAL A 75 -14.91 -1.67 10.49
C VAL A 75 -15.10 -3.12 10.97
N LYS A 76 -14.00 -3.87 11.16
CA LYS A 76 -14.03 -5.22 11.73
C LYS A 76 -14.54 -5.20 13.17
N ASP A 77 -14.05 -4.28 14.01
CA ASP A 77 -14.53 -4.09 15.38
C ASP A 77 -16.05 -3.83 15.42
N ILE A 78 -16.57 -2.97 14.54
CA ILE A 78 -18.02 -2.67 14.45
C ILE A 78 -18.84 -3.91 14.03
N LEU A 79 -18.27 -4.76 13.17
CA LEU A 79 -18.91 -5.99 12.72
C LEU A 79 -18.82 -7.13 13.76
N GLY A 80 -17.97 -6.96 14.78
CA GLY A 80 -17.69 -7.94 15.83
C GLY A 80 -16.66 -9.00 15.42
N GLU A 81 -15.69 -8.63 14.59
CA GLU A 81 -14.60 -9.49 14.08
C GLU A 81 -13.23 -9.09 14.63
#